data_AF-A0A1G0MNV3-F1
#
_entry.id   AF-A0A1G0MNV3-F1
#
_cell.length_a   1.000
_cell.length_b   1.000
_cell.length_c   1.000
_cell.angle_alpha   90.00
_cell.angle_beta   90.00
_cell.angle_gamma   90.00
#
_symmetry.space_group_name_H-M   'P 1'
#
loop_
_entity.id
_entity.type
_entity.pdbx_description
1 polymer ?
#
loop_
_entity_poly.entity_id
_entity_poly.type
_entity_poly.pdbx_seq_one_letter_code
_entity_poly.pdbx_strand_id
1 'polypeptide(L)'
;MKRLSILLSAAVVFSSISACAVLTPSQVGEVKKFARASEDYSAVPGALASSYGILLRNEKLLSLSRYSYGTDSGAGIDTSKSIKAWEEIKNAYALEHDFKGAGKRMDAALGVLKEYSKILTLLVSDEYTDSLGKSAVDLGKAVDAATDAYNDQYRSANPLTKVGGDIGQIVRGAGGIYVRHRQAEILKETVKKADPLIQALMVDVEDIALNRFKTDFINYENNALGRSFQSVANNMHQVDVCLVSAVYDDLARTRAGVELSDEVASAARAYAKAHHALLEKTRSRMHLKEAIEEIKALSKEVSAAKKTKKSIED
;
A
#
# COMPACT_ATOMS: atom_id res chain seq x y z
N MET A 1 -86.48 8.50 -10.25
CA MET A 1 -85.63 7.47 -10.87
C MET A 1 -84.49 8.15 -11.64
N LYS A 2 -83.35 8.37 -10.99
CA LYS A 2 -82.13 8.90 -11.62
C LYS A 2 -80.94 8.04 -11.14
N ARG A 3 -80.07 7.75 -12.09
CA ARG A 3 -79.10 6.65 -12.08
C ARG A 3 -77.93 6.90 -11.12
N LEU A 4 -77.55 5.81 -10.49
CA LEU A 4 -76.37 5.56 -9.68
C LEU A 4 -75.11 5.64 -10.57
N SER A 5 -74.19 6.57 -10.27
CA SER A 5 -72.85 6.62 -10.86
C SER A 5 -71.84 6.71 -9.72
N ILE A 6 -71.46 5.56 -9.17
CA ILE A 6 -70.35 5.43 -8.22
C ILE A 6 -69.09 5.21 -9.06
N LEU A 7 -68.30 6.27 -9.19
CA LEU A 7 -66.95 6.20 -9.77
C LEU A 7 -66.03 5.57 -8.72
N LEU A 8 -65.64 4.33 -9.03
CA LEU A 8 -64.64 3.54 -8.31
C LEU A 8 -63.26 4.18 -8.53
N SER A 9 -62.82 5.04 -7.62
CA SER A 9 -61.40 5.45 -7.54
C SER A 9 -60.59 4.27 -7.01
N ALA A 10 -60.19 3.38 -7.93
CA ALA A 10 -59.15 2.40 -7.69
C ALA A 10 -57.81 3.14 -7.52
N ALA A 11 -57.52 3.52 -6.28
CA ALA A 11 -56.20 3.96 -5.88
C ALA A 11 -55.22 2.80 -6.10
N VAL A 12 -54.57 2.81 -7.25
CA VAL A 12 -53.38 2.01 -7.52
C VAL A 12 -52.30 2.54 -6.59
N VAL A 13 -52.27 1.99 -5.37
CA VAL A 13 -51.09 2.01 -4.50
C VAL A 13 -50.06 1.13 -5.19
N PHE A 14 -49.40 1.70 -6.21
CA PHE A 14 -48.17 1.18 -6.77
C PHE A 14 -47.16 1.30 -5.64
N SER A 15 -47.14 0.25 -4.82
CA SER A 15 -46.15 0.00 -3.80
C SER A 15 -44.81 0.28 -4.44
N SER A 16 -44.18 1.36 -3.97
CA SER A 16 -42.81 1.72 -4.25
C SER A 16 -41.95 0.69 -3.54
N ILE A 17 -42.01 -0.56 -4.02
CA ILE A 17 -41.03 -1.59 -3.73
C ILE A 17 -39.80 -1.06 -4.46
N SER A 18 -39.05 -0.24 -3.75
CA SER A 18 -37.63 -0.02 -3.96
C SER A 18 -37.06 -1.38 -4.32
N ALA A 19 -36.81 -1.61 -5.61
CA ALA A 19 -36.21 -2.83 -6.10
C ALA A 19 -34.83 -2.91 -5.44
N CYS A 20 -34.82 -3.59 -4.31
CA CYS A 20 -33.71 -3.85 -3.42
C CYS A 20 -32.66 -4.61 -4.23
N ALA A 21 -31.70 -3.86 -4.78
CA ALA A 21 -30.75 -4.40 -5.74
C ALA A 21 -29.89 -5.48 -5.07
N VAL A 22 -29.96 -6.68 -5.64
CA VAL A 22 -29.01 -7.76 -5.41
C VAL A 22 -27.72 -7.44 -6.15
N LEU A 23 -26.55 -7.77 -5.58
CA LEU A 23 -25.29 -7.70 -6.32
C LEU A 23 -25.38 -8.59 -7.58
N THR A 24 -25.21 -8.01 -8.77
CA THR A 24 -25.13 -8.81 -10.00
C THR A 24 -23.74 -9.47 -10.10
N PRO A 25 -23.60 -10.59 -10.84
CA PRO A 25 -22.31 -11.29 -10.98
C PRO A 25 -21.17 -10.39 -11.48
N SER A 26 -21.47 -9.43 -12.37
CA SER A 26 -20.50 -8.45 -12.83
C SER A 26 -19.98 -7.58 -11.67
N GLN A 27 -20.86 -7.21 -10.74
CA GLN A 27 -20.52 -6.35 -9.60
C GLN A 27 -19.65 -7.07 -8.58
N VAL A 28 -19.98 -8.34 -8.30
CA VAL A 28 -19.13 -9.24 -7.52
C VAL A 28 -17.74 -9.35 -8.17
N GLY A 29 -17.69 -9.52 -9.49
CA GLY A 29 -16.44 -9.58 -10.24
C GLY A 29 -15.57 -8.33 -10.08
N GLU A 30 -16.17 -7.14 -10.09
CA GLU A 30 -15.42 -5.88 -9.91
C GLU A 30 -14.89 -5.69 -8.49
N VAL A 31 -15.68 -6.02 -7.47
CA VAL A 31 -15.20 -5.96 -6.08
C VAL A 31 -14.07 -6.97 -5.86
N LYS A 32 -14.16 -8.17 -6.44
CA LYS A 32 -13.07 -9.16 -6.43
C LYS A 32 -11.81 -8.62 -7.11
N LYS A 33 -11.94 -7.93 -8.26
CA LYS A 33 -10.80 -7.28 -8.94
C LYS A 33 -10.19 -6.17 -8.10
N PHE A 34 -11.01 -5.31 -7.48
CA PHE A 34 -10.52 -4.27 -6.59
C PHE A 34 -9.79 -4.86 -5.39
N ALA A 35 -10.35 -5.89 -4.73
CA ALA A 35 -9.71 -6.56 -3.61
C ALA A 35 -8.37 -7.19 -4.00
N ARG A 36 -8.29 -7.81 -5.18
CA ARG A 36 -7.04 -8.36 -5.71
C ARG A 36 -6.01 -7.28 -6.03
N ALA A 37 -6.42 -6.18 -6.68
CA ALA A 37 -5.53 -5.05 -6.93
C ALA A 37 -5.03 -4.43 -5.61
N SER A 38 -5.86 -4.44 -4.57
CA SER A 38 -5.50 -3.97 -3.24
C SER A 38 -4.44 -4.86 -2.57
N GLU A 39 -4.62 -6.18 -2.68
CA GLU A 39 -3.62 -7.15 -2.21
C GLU A 39 -2.31 -7.01 -2.98
N ASP A 40 -2.35 -6.92 -4.31
CA ASP A 40 -1.17 -6.71 -5.14
C ASP A 40 -0.45 -5.40 -4.79
N TYR A 41 -1.19 -4.31 -4.56
CA TYR A 41 -0.63 -3.02 -4.17
C TYR A 41 0.07 -3.09 -2.81
N SER A 42 -0.49 -3.84 -1.85
CA SER A 42 0.09 -3.99 -0.51
C SER A 42 1.51 -4.58 -0.48
N ALA A 43 1.97 -5.19 -1.58
CA ALA A 43 3.29 -5.79 -1.70
C ALA A 43 4.35 -4.87 -2.37
N VAL A 44 3.96 -3.68 -2.84
CA VAL A 44 4.84 -2.82 -3.64
C VAL A 44 5.63 -1.80 -2.81
N PRO A 45 5.00 -0.94 -1.98
CA PRO A 45 5.71 0.18 -1.35
C PRO A 45 6.88 -0.23 -0.44
N GLY A 46 6.83 -1.42 0.18
CA GLY A 46 7.96 -1.94 0.98
C GLY A 46 9.28 -2.06 0.19
N ALA A 47 9.20 -2.20 -1.13
CA ALA A 47 10.39 -2.24 -2.00
C ALA A 47 11.14 -0.90 -2.05
N LEU A 48 10.48 0.24 -1.81
CA LEU A 48 11.14 1.55 -1.73
C LEU A 48 12.13 1.59 -0.56
N ALA A 49 11.67 1.17 0.61
CA ALA A 49 12.48 1.15 1.81
C ALA A 49 13.65 0.18 1.69
N SER A 50 13.40 -1.02 1.16
CA SER A 50 14.45 -2.03 0.94
C SER A 50 15.49 -1.53 -0.07
N SER A 51 15.05 -0.94 -1.19
CA SER A 51 15.95 -0.42 -2.22
C SER A 51 16.83 0.71 -1.69
N TYR A 52 16.25 1.64 -0.92
CA TYR A 52 17.03 2.73 -0.33
C TYR A 52 17.99 2.24 0.76
N GLY A 53 17.58 1.26 1.57
CA GLY A 53 18.47 0.62 2.55
C GLY A 53 19.72 0.01 1.92
N ILE A 54 19.56 -0.66 0.77
CA ILE A 54 20.67 -1.20 -0.02
C ILE A 54 21.63 -0.09 -0.47
N LEU A 55 21.11 1.03 -0.96
CA LEU A 55 21.93 2.17 -1.39
C LEU A 55 22.74 2.75 -0.22
N LEU A 56 22.14 2.90 0.96
CA LEU A 56 22.86 3.38 2.14
C LEU A 56 23.97 2.41 2.57
N ARG A 57 23.70 1.10 2.53
CA ARG A 57 24.75 0.11 2.77
C ARG A 57 25.87 0.26 1.76
N ASN A 58 25.54 0.29 0.47
CA ASN A 58 26.52 0.35 -0.61
C ASN A 58 27.38 1.62 -0.54
N GLU A 59 26.80 2.77 -0.18
CA GLU A 59 27.54 4.01 0.07
C GLU A 59 28.56 3.89 1.20
N LYS A 60 28.18 3.23 2.29
CA LYS A 60 29.12 2.94 3.39
C LYS A 60 30.22 1.98 2.96
N LEU A 61 29.87 0.88 2.28
CA LEU A 61 30.86 -0.07 1.77
C LEU A 61 31.82 0.57 0.77
N LEU A 62 31.32 1.42 -0.12
CA LEU A 62 32.12 2.21 -1.05
C LEU A 62 33.12 3.10 -0.30
N SER A 63 32.74 3.69 0.84
CA SER A 63 33.65 4.50 1.63
C SER A 63 34.81 3.70 2.26
N LEU A 64 34.62 2.39 2.49
CA LEU A 64 35.66 1.51 3.04
C LEU A 64 36.79 1.23 2.06
N SER A 65 36.51 1.29 0.75
CA SER A 65 37.50 1.09 -0.30
C SER A 65 38.63 2.13 -0.28
N ARG A 66 38.45 3.23 0.47
CA ARG A 66 39.47 4.28 0.66
C ARG A 66 40.58 3.87 1.62
N TYR A 67 40.33 2.88 2.48
CA TYR A 67 41.31 2.50 3.50
C TYR A 67 42.36 1.55 2.93
N SER A 68 43.63 1.89 3.14
CA SER A 68 44.74 0.94 2.99
C SER A 68 44.96 0.22 4.32
N TYR A 69 44.92 -1.11 4.28
CA TYR A 69 45.08 -1.99 5.44
C TYR A 69 46.47 -2.62 5.44
N GLY A 70 47.03 -2.85 6.65
CA GLY A 70 48.22 -3.68 6.81
C GLY A 70 49.53 -3.05 6.34
N THR A 71 49.69 -1.73 6.43
CA THR A 71 51.02 -1.11 6.28
C THR A 71 51.96 -1.63 7.37
N ASP A 72 52.84 -2.55 6.99
CA ASP A 72 53.92 -3.04 7.83
C ASP A 72 54.92 -1.89 8.05
N SER A 73 54.91 -1.35 9.26
CA SER A 73 55.75 -0.21 9.64
C SER A 73 57.08 -0.64 10.25
N GLY A 74 57.38 -1.95 10.27
CA GLY A 74 58.51 -2.50 11.02
C GLY A 74 58.31 -2.50 12.56
N ALA A 75 57.25 -1.87 13.06
CA ALA A 75 56.82 -1.87 14.46
C ALA A 75 55.66 -2.84 14.75
N GLY A 76 55.23 -3.61 13.73
CA GLY A 76 54.06 -4.49 13.77
C GLY A 76 52.95 -4.04 12.80
N ILE A 77 51.89 -4.85 12.73
CA ILE A 77 50.72 -4.59 11.87
C ILE A 77 49.74 -3.69 12.64
N ASP A 78 49.47 -2.49 12.13
CA ASP A 78 48.40 -1.63 12.63
C ASP A 78 47.03 -2.18 12.19
N THR A 79 46.28 -2.74 13.15
CA THR A 79 44.94 -3.31 12.93
C THR A 79 43.81 -2.29 13.19
N SER A 80 44.11 -1.04 13.55
CA SER A 80 43.07 -0.06 13.91
C SER A 80 42.09 0.20 12.75
N LYS A 81 42.60 0.28 11.51
CA LYS A 81 41.80 0.49 10.31
C LYS A 81 40.89 -0.70 10.00
N SER A 82 41.38 -1.94 10.14
CA SER A 82 40.57 -3.13 9.87
C SER A 82 39.46 -3.31 10.91
N ILE A 83 39.74 -3.02 12.19
CA ILE A 83 38.72 -2.98 13.24
C ILE A 83 37.65 -1.93 12.90
N LYS A 84 38.07 -0.71 12.54
CA LYS A 84 37.14 0.37 12.16
C LYS A 84 36.28 -0.02 10.95
N ALA A 85 36.88 -0.62 9.93
CA ALA A 85 36.16 -1.09 8.75
C ALA A 85 35.11 -2.15 9.10
N TRP A 86 35.43 -3.08 10.00
CA TRP A 86 34.45 -4.07 10.46
C TRP A 86 33.27 -3.43 11.21
N GLU A 87 33.52 -2.44 12.07
CA GLU A 87 32.46 -1.68 12.72
C GLU A 87 31.59 -0.92 11.70
N GLU A 88 32.19 -0.32 10.68
CA GLU A 88 31.46 0.35 9.61
C GLU A 88 30.63 -0.63 8.75
N ILE A 89 31.10 -1.87 8.52
CA ILE A 89 30.30 -2.94 7.87
C ILE A 89 29.08 -3.28 8.72
N LYS A 90 29.25 -3.47 10.04
CA LYS A 90 28.11 -3.72 10.95
C LYS A 90 27.13 -2.56 10.95
N ASN A 91 27.63 -1.33 10.92
CA ASN A 91 26.79 -0.14 10.83
C ASN A 91 26.06 -0.06 9.48
N ALA A 92 26.71 -0.42 8.36
CA ALA A 92 26.08 -0.47 7.05
C ALA A 92 24.94 -1.52 7.01
N TYR A 93 25.17 -2.69 7.61
CA TYR A 93 24.15 -3.72 7.79
C TYR A 93 22.98 -3.23 8.64
N ALA A 94 23.26 -2.56 9.76
CA ALA A 94 22.22 -1.95 10.59
C ALA A 94 21.42 -0.89 9.81
N LEU A 95 22.08 -0.01 9.06
CA LEU A 95 21.44 1.04 8.26
C LEU A 95 20.49 0.50 7.18
N GLU A 96 20.89 -0.58 6.48
CA GLU A 96 20.01 -1.29 5.54
C GLU A 96 18.72 -1.74 6.23
N HIS A 97 18.84 -2.19 7.48
CA HIS A 97 17.73 -2.66 8.29
C HIS A 97 17.03 -1.57 9.12
N ASP A 98 17.60 -0.38 9.29
CA ASP A 98 17.08 0.69 10.15
C ASP A 98 16.32 1.78 9.38
N PHE A 99 16.51 1.89 8.06
CA PHE A 99 15.67 2.75 7.20
C PHE A 99 14.19 2.31 7.14
N LYS A 100 13.86 1.28 7.90
CA LYS A 100 12.54 0.81 8.31
C LYS A 100 11.59 1.91 8.81
N GLY A 101 11.99 3.09 9.27
CA GLY A 101 11.04 4.08 9.81
C GLY A 101 9.89 4.43 8.85
N ALA A 102 10.23 4.97 7.68
CA ALA A 102 9.27 5.30 6.62
C ALA A 102 8.68 4.05 5.96
N GLY A 103 9.50 3.02 5.76
CA GLY A 103 9.06 1.72 5.22
C GLY A 103 8.00 1.05 6.08
N LYS A 104 8.22 0.95 7.41
CA LYS A 104 7.28 0.41 8.38
C LYS A 104 5.99 1.21 8.43
N ARG A 105 6.06 2.54 8.26
CA ARG A 105 4.84 3.36 8.18
C ARG A 105 4.01 2.97 6.96
N MET A 106 4.63 2.84 5.79
CA MET A 106 3.96 2.31 4.60
C MET A 106 3.45 0.88 4.84
N ASP A 107 4.28 -0.03 5.32
CA ASP A 107 3.91 -1.43 5.57
C ASP A 107 2.73 -1.55 6.55
N ALA A 108 2.69 -0.72 7.59
CA ALA A 108 1.59 -0.67 8.55
C ALA A 108 0.30 -0.14 7.89
N ALA A 109 0.38 0.93 7.08
CA ALA A 109 -0.76 1.42 6.31
C ALA A 109 -1.30 0.34 5.35
N LEU A 110 -0.42 -0.36 4.65
CA LEU A 110 -0.77 -1.46 3.74
C LEU A 110 -1.29 -2.69 4.48
N GLY A 111 -0.86 -2.91 5.72
CA GLY A 111 -1.40 -3.93 6.62
C GLY A 111 -2.90 -3.71 6.87
N VAL A 112 -3.31 -2.46 7.10
CA VAL A 112 -4.74 -2.10 7.21
C VAL A 112 -5.48 -2.42 5.91
N LEU A 113 -4.91 -2.06 4.75
CA LEU A 113 -5.53 -2.34 3.45
C LEU A 113 -5.65 -3.83 3.17
N LYS A 114 -4.67 -4.62 3.57
CA LYS A 114 -4.66 -6.07 3.39
C LYS A 114 -5.77 -6.75 4.19
N GLU A 115 -6.00 -6.32 5.44
CA GLU A 115 -7.14 -6.85 6.21
C GLU A 115 -8.48 -6.37 5.64
N TYR A 116 -8.54 -5.13 5.17
CA TYR A 116 -9.72 -4.60 4.48
C TYR A 116 -10.05 -5.35 3.17
N SER A 117 -9.06 -5.67 2.34
CA SER A 117 -9.26 -6.40 1.09
C SER A 117 -9.79 -7.82 1.32
N LYS A 118 -9.38 -8.47 2.42
CA LYS A 118 -9.96 -9.75 2.86
C LYS A 118 -11.43 -9.60 3.22
N ILE A 119 -11.82 -8.54 3.93
CA ILE A 119 -13.24 -8.26 4.23
C ILE A 119 -14.03 -8.10 2.93
N LEU A 120 -13.54 -7.31 1.97
CA LEU A 120 -14.22 -7.13 0.69
C LEU A 120 -14.39 -8.46 -0.06
N THR A 121 -13.34 -9.27 -0.11
CA THR A 121 -13.37 -10.61 -0.74
C THR A 121 -14.41 -11.51 -0.08
N LEU A 122 -14.47 -11.49 1.25
CA LEU A 122 -15.41 -12.27 2.05
C LEU A 122 -16.86 -11.87 1.76
N LEU A 123 -17.14 -10.56 1.70
CA LEU A 123 -18.48 -10.02 1.50
C LEU A 123 -19.07 -10.30 0.11
N VAL A 124 -18.21 -10.57 -0.87
CA VAL A 124 -18.62 -10.90 -2.25
C VAL A 124 -18.39 -12.37 -2.60
N SER A 125 -18.04 -13.19 -1.61
CA SER A 125 -17.93 -14.63 -1.78
C SER A 125 -19.30 -15.26 -2.05
N ASP A 126 -19.28 -16.34 -2.84
CA ASP A 126 -20.49 -17.06 -3.24
C ASP A 126 -20.95 -18.06 -2.16
N GLU A 127 -20.05 -18.40 -1.23
CA GLU A 127 -20.27 -19.29 -0.10
C GLU A 127 -20.26 -18.46 1.19
N TYR A 128 -21.44 -18.05 1.68
CA TYR A 128 -21.56 -17.38 2.97
C TYR A 128 -22.29 -18.28 3.97
N THR A 129 -21.60 -18.56 5.08
CA THR A 129 -22.06 -19.41 6.18
C THR A 129 -21.95 -18.64 7.50
N ASP A 130 -22.50 -19.17 8.60
CA ASP A 130 -22.27 -18.62 9.94
C ASP A 130 -20.78 -18.50 10.29
N SER A 131 -19.95 -19.43 9.78
CA SER A 131 -18.50 -19.34 9.94
C SER A 131 -17.89 -18.15 9.21
N LEU A 132 -18.43 -17.75 8.04
CA LEU A 132 -18.02 -16.51 7.36
C LEU A 132 -18.40 -15.26 8.15
N GLY A 133 -19.59 -15.24 8.78
CA GLY A 133 -20.00 -14.15 9.65
C GLY A 133 -19.03 -13.93 10.80
N LYS A 134 -18.55 -15.02 11.42
CA LYS A 134 -17.50 -14.97 12.45
C LYS A 134 -16.16 -14.48 11.89
N SER A 135 -15.73 -14.99 10.72
CA SER A 135 -14.51 -14.54 10.05
C SER A 135 -14.52 -13.04 9.75
N ALA A 136 -15.67 -12.47 9.34
CA ALA A 136 -15.78 -11.04 9.08
C ALA A 136 -15.64 -10.18 10.33
N VAL A 137 -16.16 -10.66 11.47
CA VAL A 137 -15.98 -9.98 12.77
C VAL A 137 -14.53 -9.99 13.18
N ASP A 138 -13.85 -11.12 13.02
CA ASP A 138 -12.44 -11.25 13.39
C ASP A 138 -11.54 -10.44 12.45
N LEU A 139 -11.86 -10.37 11.15
CA LEU A 139 -11.20 -9.45 10.21
C LEU A 139 -11.47 -7.98 10.54
N GLY A 140 -12.70 -7.64 10.96
CA GLY A 140 -13.02 -6.29 11.44
C GLY A 140 -12.14 -5.91 12.63
N LYS A 141 -11.99 -6.79 13.62
CA LYS A 141 -11.05 -6.56 14.73
C LYS A 141 -9.60 -6.46 14.27
N ALA A 142 -9.20 -7.22 13.25
CA ALA A 142 -7.86 -7.12 12.68
C ALA A 142 -7.60 -5.76 12.01
N VAL A 143 -8.59 -5.20 11.31
CA VAL A 143 -8.54 -3.83 10.77
C VAL A 143 -8.38 -2.81 11.89
N ASP A 144 -9.16 -2.94 12.97
CA ASP A 144 -9.03 -2.04 14.14
C ASP A 144 -7.67 -2.14 14.81
N ALA A 145 -7.18 -3.36 15.03
CA ALA A 145 -5.87 -3.59 15.63
C ALA A 145 -4.73 -3.03 14.75
N ALA A 146 -4.82 -3.20 13.43
CA ALA A 146 -3.85 -2.63 12.49
C ALA A 146 -3.93 -1.09 12.48
N THR A 147 -5.14 -0.53 12.58
CA THR A 147 -5.36 0.92 12.65
C THR A 147 -4.83 1.50 13.97
N ASP A 148 -5.05 0.82 15.09
CA ASP A 148 -4.49 1.19 16.40
C ASP A 148 -2.97 1.17 16.35
N ALA A 149 -2.37 0.09 15.87
CA ALA A 149 -0.91 -0.02 15.72
C ALA A 149 -0.33 1.09 14.82
N TYR A 150 -1.04 1.44 13.74
CA TYR A 150 -0.67 2.55 12.87
C TYR A 150 -0.78 3.91 13.59
N ASN A 151 -1.88 4.16 14.28
CA ASN A 151 -2.12 5.40 15.01
C ASN A 151 -1.11 5.62 16.14
N ASP A 152 -0.88 4.59 16.95
CA ASP A 152 0.04 4.65 18.09
C ASP A 152 1.45 5.03 17.65
N GLN A 153 1.90 4.52 16.50
CA GLN A 153 3.25 4.75 16.00
C GLN A 153 3.39 6.01 15.15
N TYR A 154 2.35 6.40 14.39
CA TYR A 154 2.51 7.39 13.31
C TYR A 154 1.50 8.53 13.31
N ARG A 155 0.39 8.43 14.06
CA ARG A 155 -0.67 9.45 14.09
C ARG A 155 -1.24 9.70 15.48
N SER A 156 -0.42 9.64 16.53
CA SER A 156 -0.88 9.83 17.92
C SER A 156 -1.58 11.18 18.14
N ALA A 157 -1.16 12.24 17.44
CA ALA A 157 -1.76 13.58 17.53
C ALA A 157 -3.07 13.74 16.72
N ASN A 158 -3.28 12.93 15.68
CA ASN A 158 -4.48 12.99 14.84
C ASN A 158 -4.83 11.57 14.35
N PRO A 159 -5.33 10.71 15.25
CA PRO A 159 -5.52 9.30 14.99
C PRO A 159 -6.63 9.07 13.95
N LEU A 160 -6.44 8.07 13.10
CA LEU A 160 -7.45 7.61 12.17
C LEU A 160 -8.59 6.95 12.92
N THR A 161 -9.82 7.19 12.45
CA THR A 161 -11.01 6.55 13.00
C THR A 161 -10.97 5.05 12.74
N LYS A 162 -11.17 4.27 13.79
CA LYS A 162 -11.41 2.83 13.72
C LYS A 162 -12.77 2.53 13.10
N VAL A 163 -12.81 1.59 12.16
CA VAL A 163 -14.02 1.23 11.40
C VAL A 163 -14.32 -0.27 11.45
N GLY A 164 -13.39 -1.07 11.93
CA GLY A 164 -13.47 -2.53 11.93
C GLY A 164 -14.53 -3.09 12.87
N GLY A 165 -14.65 -2.56 14.08
CA GLY A 165 -15.71 -2.93 15.03
C GLY A 165 -17.11 -2.62 14.48
N ASP A 166 -17.23 -1.48 13.80
CA ASP A 166 -18.42 -1.06 13.10
C ASP A 166 -18.78 -1.99 11.94
N ILE A 167 -17.80 -2.37 11.12
CA ILE A 167 -17.95 -3.36 10.04
C ILE A 167 -18.40 -4.72 10.62
N GLY A 168 -17.77 -5.16 11.71
CA GLY A 168 -18.13 -6.41 12.38
C GLY A 168 -19.54 -6.41 12.99
N GLN A 169 -20.04 -5.25 13.44
CA GLN A 169 -21.44 -5.11 13.87
C GLN A 169 -22.41 -5.20 12.69
N ILE A 170 -22.10 -4.53 11.57
CA ILE A 170 -22.91 -4.59 10.35
C ILE A 170 -23.06 -6.05 9.88
N VAL A 171 -21.97 -6.81 9.89
CA VAL A 171 -22.01 -8.22 9.49
C VAL A 171 -22.81 -9.09 10.46
N ARG A 172 -22.60 -8.93 11.78
CA ARG A 172 -23.33 -9.71 12.81
C ARG A 172 -24.83 -9.45 12.82
N GLY A 173 -25.22 -8.19 12.65
CA GLY A 173 -26.63 -7.77 12.71
C GLY A 173 -27.49 -8.33 11.59
N ALA A 174 -26.93 -9.16 10.71
CA ALA A 174 -27.61 -9.63 9.54
C ALA A 174 -27.81 -11.15 9.45
N GLY A 175 -27.29 -11.94 10.39
CA GLY A 175 -27.69 -13.34 10.65
C GLY A 175 -27.37 -14.37 9.55
N GLY A 176 -27.32 -15.65 9.90
CA GLY A 176 -26.81 -16.76 9.07
C GLY A 176 -27.53 -17.10 7.76
N ILE A 177 -28.67 -16.47 7.45
CA ILE A 177 -29.41 -16.71 6.19
C ILE A 177 -29.24 -15.47 5.31
N TYR A 178 -28.16 -15.46 4.55
CA TYR A 178 -27.76 -14.28 3.79
C TYR A 178 -28.28 -14.31 2.36
N VAL A 179 -29.36 -13.55 2.09
CA VAL A 179 -29.82 -13.27 0.73
C VAL A 179 -28.82 -12.31 0.06
N ARG A 180 -28.47 -12.50 -1.21
CA ARG A 180 -27.53 -11.64 -1.97
C ARG A 180 -27.82 -10.13 -1.86
N HIS A 181 -29.08 -9.75 -1.67
CA HIS A 181 -29.47 -8.36 -1.42
C HIS A 181 -28.83 -7.81 -0.14
N ARG A 182 -28.84 -8.60 0.93
CA ARG A 182 -28.25 -8.24 2.22
C ARG A 182 -26.72 -8.14 2.12
N GLN A 183 -26.07 -8.92 1.23
CA GLN A 183 -24.61 -8.81 0.98
C GLN A 183 -24.27 -7.46 0.35
N ALA A 184 -25.12 -7.03 -0.60
CA ALA A 184 -25.02 -5.71 -1.22
C ALA A 184 -25.09 -4.59 -0.17
N GLU A 185 -26.02 -4.70 0.78
CA GLU A 185 -26.17 -3.71 1.86
C GLU A 185 -24.96 -3.68 2.80
N ILE A 186 -24.45 -4.85 3.26
CA ILE A 186 -23.23 -4.85 4.08
C ILE A 186 -22.08 -4.23 3.32
N LEU A 187 -21.86 -4.66 2.07
CA LEU A 187 -20.75 -4.16 1.27
C LEU A 187 -20.82 -2.63 1.14
N LYS A 188 -22.01 -2.10 0.84
CA LYS A 188 -22.24 -0.65 0.77
C LYS A 188 -21.88 0.07 2.06
N GLU A 189 -22.40 -0.38 3.20
CA GLU A 189 -22.11 0.27 4.48
C GLU A 189 -20.65 0.08 4.91
N THR A 190 -20.04 -1.06 4.60
CA THR A 190 -18.61 -1.34 4.83
C THR A 190 -17.73 -0.37 4.05
N VAL A 191 -17.95 -0.25 2.74
CA VAL A 191 -17.20 0.67 1.86
C VAL A 191 -17.41 2.12 2.32
N LYS A 192 -18.64 2.50 2.67
CA LYS A 192 -18.97 3.84 3.17
C LYS A 192 -18.26 4.19 4.46
N LYS A 193 -18.20 3.26 5.43
CA LYS A 193 -17.50 3.48 6.69
C LYS A 193 -16.00 3.49 6.52
N ALA A 194 -15.47 2.64 5.63
CA ALA A 194 -14.03 2.55 5.39
C ALA A 194 -13.47 3.74 4.58
N ASP A 195 -14.28 4.45 3.79
CA ASP A 195 -13.76 5.48 2.87
C ASP A 195 -12.87 6.54 3.54
N PRO A 196 -13.26 7.20 4.66
CA PRO A 196 -12.38 8.18 5.30
C PRO A 196 -11.03 7.60 5.74
N LEU A 197 -11.02 6.36 6.25
CA LEU A 197 -9.80 5.65 6.64
C LEU A 197 -8.91 5.39 5.41
N ILE A 198 -9.49 4.86 4.34
CA ILE A 198 -8.78 4.56 3.10
C ILE A 198 -8.19 5.83 2.47
N GLN A 199 -8.98 6.90 2.37
CA GLN A 199 -8.51 8.18 1.81
C GLN A 199 -7.31 8.69 2.61
N ALA A 200 -7.38 8.67 3.95
CA ALA A 200 -6.30 9.16 4.80
C ALA A 200 -5.03 8.29 4.71
N LEU A 201 -5.16 6.97 4.63
CA LEU A 201 -4.03 6.06 4.43
C LEU A 201 -3.35 6.29 3.08
N MET A 202 -4.11 6.50 2.00
CA MET A 202 -3.55 6.73 0.67
C MET A 202 -2.83 8.07 0.57
N VAL A 203 -3.31 9.12 1.25
CA VAL A 203 -2.58 10.39 1.37
C VAL A 203 -1.25 10.17 2.08
N ASP A 204 -1.22 9.41 3.17
CA ASP A 204 0.02 9.14 3.91
C ASP A 204 1.02 8.33 3.05
N VAL A 205 0.54 7.32 2.31
CA VAL A 205 1.40 6.51 1.42
C VAL A 205 1.94 7.36 0.27
N GLU A 206 1.12 8.22 -0.34
CA GLU A 206 1.55 9.15 -1.38
C GLU A 206 2.62 10.13 -0.85
N ASP A 207 2.38 10.73 0.32
CA ASP A 207 3.31 11.66 0.95
C ASP A 207 4.67 11.00 1.24
N ILE A 208 4.67 9.80 1.81
CA ILE A 208 5.90 9.06 2.08
C ILE A 208 6.63 8.71 0.77
N ALA A 209 5.92 8.30 -0.28
CA ALA A 209 6.54 7.97 -1.56
C ALA A 209 7.21 9.20 -2.19
N LEU A 210 6.51 10.32 -2.27
CA LEU A 210 6.98 11.52 -2.99
C LEU A 210 7.89 12.41 -2.14
N ASN A 211 7.49 12.72 -0.92
CA ASN A 211 8.19 13.73 -0.12
C ASN A 211 9.35 13.13 0.67
N ARG A 212 9.28 11.83 0.98
CA ARG A 212 10.39 11.12 1.64
C ARG A 212 11.24 10.32 0.66
N PHE A 213 10.72 9.24 0.08
CA PHE A 213 11.56 8.32 -0.69
C PHE A 213 12.12 8.93 -1.97
N LYS A 214 11.29 9.56 -2.80
CA LYS A 214 11.76 10.20 -4.03
C LYS A 214 12.83 11.26 -3.74
N THR A 215 12.59 12.11 -2.75
CA THR A 215 13.58 13.10 -2.28
C THR A 215 14.88 12.45 -1.80
N ASP A 216 14.77 11.37 -1.02
CA ASP A 216 15.91 10.63 -0.50
C ASP A 216 16.74 9.98 -1.62
N PHE A 217 16.11 9.39 -2.64
CA PHE A 217 16.79 8.86 -3.84
C PHE A 217 17.48 9.97 -4.64
N ILE A 218 16.79 11.08 -4.92
CA ILE A 218 17.38 12.23 -5.64
C ILE A 218 18.57 12.79 -4.86
N ASN A 219 18.45 12.91 -3.54
CA ASN A 219 19.54 13.37 -2.69
C ASN A 219 20.71 12.39 -2.67
N TYR A 220 20.44 11.08 -2.72
CA TYR A 220 21.49 10.07 -2.82
C TYR A 220 22.30 10.22 -4.11
N GLU A 221 21.65 10.32 -5.28
CA GLU A 221 22.34 10.51 -6.56
C GLU A 221 23.15 11.82 -6.56
N ASN A 222 22.50 12.93 -6.22
CA ASN A 222 23.09 14.26 -6.35
C ASN A 222 24.17 14.55 -5.30
N ASN A 223 24.00 14.02 -4.08
CA ASN A 223 24.83 14.40 -2.95
C ASN A 223 25.62 13.23 -2.35
N ALA A 224 25.17 11.99 -2.36
CA ALA A 224 25.90 10.92 -1.68
C ALA A 224 26.84 10.18 -2.66
N LEU A 225 26.26 9.58 -3.70
CA LEU A 225 26.96 8.66 -4.60
C LEU A 225 28.12 9.33 -5.33
N GLY A 226 27.89 10.49 -5.95
CA GLY A 226 28.92 11.22 -6.70
C GLY A 226 30.10 11.64 -5.83
N ARG A 227 29.83 12.17 -4.62
CA ARG A 227 30.88 12.56 -3.66
C ARG A 227 31.66 11.34 -3.15
N SER A 228 30.98 10.24 -2.85
CA SER A 228 31.63 9.01 -2.40
C SER A 228 32.51 8.41 -3.49
N PHE A 229 32.03 8.36 -4.74
CA PHE A 229 32.83 7.91 -5.88
C PHE A 229 34.07 8.79 -6.10
N GLN A 230 33.91 10.11 -6.17
CA GLN A 230 35.03 11.05 -6.32
C GLN A 230 36.06 10.88 -5.19
N SER A 231 35.58 10.74 -3.94
CA SER A 231 36.48 10.53 -2.81
C SER A 231 37.28 9.23 -2.95
N VAL A 232 36.65 8.12 -3.36
CA VAL A 232 37.36 6.85 -3.58
C VAL A 232 38.35 6.95 -4.71
N ALA A 233 37.92 7.45 -5.87
CA ALA A 233 38.78 7.61 -7.05
C ALA A 233 40.01 8.48 -6.75
N ASN A 234 39.82 9.59 -6.03
CA ASN A 234 40.91 10.49 -5.66
C ASN A 234 41.88 9.88 -4.64
N ASN A 235 41.40 9.07 -3.69
CA ASN A 235 42.26 8.41 -2.70
C ASN A 235 43.02 7.21 -3.27
N MET A 236 42.41 6.47 -4.19
CA MET A 236 43.03 5.28 -4.78
C MET A 236 43.96 5.61 -5.95
N HIS A 237 43.84 6.81 -6.54
CA HIS A 237 44.55 7.22 -7.77
C HIS A 237 44.32 6.31 -8.99
N GLN A 238 43.36 5.39 -8.89
CA GLN A 238 42.93 4.47 -9.93
C GLN A 238 41.47 4.12 -9.72
N VAL A 239 40.79 3.76 -10.82
CA VAL A 239 39.41 3.32 -10.81
C VAL A 239 39.36 1.98 -11.53
N ASP A 240 39.03 0.91 -10.80
CA ASP A 240 38.83 -0.40 -11.38
C ASP A 240 37.39 -0.59 -11.90
N VAL A 241 37.21 -1.59 -12.76
CA VAL A 241 35.91 -1.86 -13.39
C VAL A 241 34.85 -2.27 -12.36
N CYS A 242 35.22 -3.00 -11.30
CA CYS A 242 34.26 -3.43 -10.28
C CYS A 242 33.69 -2.23 -9.52
N LEU A 243 34.53 -1.24 -9.20
CA LEU A 243 34.10 0.03 -8.60
C LEU A 243 33.14 0.80 -9.50
N VAL A 244 33.45 0.92 -10.80
CA VAL A 244 32.57 1.59 -11.77
C VAL A 244 31.25 0.87 -11.90
N SER A 245 31.26 -0.45 -12.02
CA SER A 245 30.05 -1.27 -12.11
C SER A 245 29.18 -1.11 -10.86
N ALA A 246 29.76 -1.19 -9.65
CA ALA A 246 29.00 -1.01 -8.42
C ALA A 246 28.34 0.38 -8.33
N VAL A 247 29.05 1.44 -8.72
CA VAL A 247 28.49 2.80 -8.75
C VAL A 247 27.43 2.96 -9.83
N TYR A 248 27.60 2.32 -10.99
CA TYR A 248 26.60 2.29 -12.05
C TYR A 248 25.32 1.59 -11.61
N ASP A 249 25.44 0.45 -10.93
CA ASP A 249 24.31 -0.31 -10.41
C ASP A 249 23.54 0.48 -9.33
N ASP A 250 24.26 1.17 -8.44
CA ASP A 250 23.68 2.09 -7.46
C ASP A 250 22.95 3.27 -8.14
N LEU A 251 23.52 3.82 -9.21
CA LEU A 251 22.89 4.88 -9.99
C LEU A 251 21.60 4.39 -10.66
N ALA A 252 21.64 3.21 -11.29
CA ALA A 252 20.47 2.58 -11.91
C ALA A 252 19.37 2.32 -10.87
N ARG A 253 19.74 1.73 -9.72
CA ARG A 253 18.83 1.47 -8.59
C ARG A 253 18.22 2.76 -8.03
N THR A 254 18.99 3.84 -7.96
CA THR A 254 18.51 5.14 -7.48
C THR A 254 17.44 5.71 -8.41
N ARG A 255 17.69 5.68 -9.73
CA ARG A 255 16.74 6.17 -10.73
C ARG A 255 15.48 5.31 -10.82
N ALA A 256 15.62 3.99 -10.75
CA ALA A 256 14.48 3.09 -10.65
C ALA A 256 13.70 3.32 -9.35
N GLY A 257 14.37 3.66 -8.24
CA GLY A 257 13.72 4.05 -6.98
C GLY A 257 12.90 5.33 -7.07
N VAL A 258 13.37 6.33 -7.83
CA VAL A 258 12.59 7.53 -8.16
C VAL A 258 11.34 7.19 -8.96
N GLU A 259 11.48 6.38 -10.01
CA GLU A 259 10.35 5.93 -10.84
C GLU A 259 9.33 5.13 -10.02
N LEU A 260 9.81 4.16 -9.21
CA LEU A 260 8.95 3.38 -8.32
C LEU A 260 8.22 4.28 -7.31
N SER A 261 8.85 5.35 -6.83
CA SER A 261 8.21 6.29 -5.91
C SER A 261 7.03 7.01 -6.58
N ASP A 262 7.19 7.42 -7.84
CA ASP A 262 6.10 8.03 -8.63
C ASP A 262 4.98 7.03 -8.91
N GLU A 263 5.30 5.79 -9.24
CA GLU A 263 4.32 4.73 -9.50
C GLU A 263 3.56 4.32 -8.23
N VAL A 264 4.22 4.23 -7.08
CA VAL A 264 3.57 3.97 -5.79
C VAL A 264 2.59 5.09 -5.43
N ALA A 265 2.98 6.35 -5.64
CA ALA A 265 2.13 7.51 -5.42
C ALA A 265 0.94 7.58 -6.40
N SER A 266 1.17 7.23 -7.67
CA SER A 266 0.12 7.10 -8.69
C SER A 266 -0.88 6.02 -8.29
N ALA A 267 -0.39 4.84 -7.88
CA ALA A 267 -1.22 3.74 -7.41
C ALA A 267 -1.99 4.10 -6.13
N ALA A 268 -1.42 4.85 -5.19
CA ALA A 268 -2.13 5.35 -4.00
C ALA A 268 -3.33 6.21 -4.38
N ARG A 269 -3.13 7.17 -5.30
CA ARG A 269 -4.19 8.05 -5.82
C ARG A 269 -5.26 7.26 -6.58
N ALA A 270 -4.85 6.33 -7.43
CA ALA A 270 -5.75 5.47 -8.17
C ALA A 270 -6.57 4.57 -7.23
N TYR A 271 -5.96 4.09 -6.14
CA TYR A 271 -6.63 3.29 -5.12
C TYR A 271 -7.71 4.13 -4.41
N ALA A 272 -7.33 5.30 -3.91
CA ALA A 272 -8.23 6.24 -3.25
C ALA A 272 -9.44 6.57 -4.14
N LYS A 273 -9.19 6.86 -5.42
CA LYS A 273 -10.22 7.17 -6.41
C LYS A 273 -11.12 5.96 -6.72
N ALA A 274 -10.54 4.78 -6.93
CA ALA A 274 -11.29 3.55 -7.18
C ALA A 274 -12.17 3.16 -5.98
N HIS A 275 -11.65 3.32 -4.76
CA HIS A 275 -12.40 3.10 -3.53
C HIS A 275 -13.59 4.08 -3.41
N HIS A 276 -13.36 5.36 -3.65
CA HIS A 276 -14.41 6.37 -3.60
C HIS A 276 -15.46 6.16 -4.71
N ALA A 277 -15.03 5.75 -5.91
CA ALA A 277 -15.95 5.37 -6.98
C ALA A 277 -16.81 4.15 -6.57
N LEU A 278 -16.23 3.17 -5.87
CA LEU A 278 -16.98 2.04 -5.31
C LEU A 278 -18.04 2.53 -4.30
N LEU A 279 -17.71 3.51 -3.45
CA LEU A 279 -18.66 4.14 -2.54
C LEU A 279 -19.82 4.82 -3.29
N GLU A 280 -19.52 5.73 -4.22
CA GLU A 280 -20.54 6.48 -4.93
C GLU A 280 -21.45 5.59 -5.77
N LYS A 281 -20.91 4.51 -6.35
CA LYS A 281 -21.68 3.57 -7.17
C LYS A 281 -22.42 2.52 -6.36
N THR A 282 -22.07 2.30 -5.09
CA THR A 282 -22.93 1.54 -4.16
C THR A 282 -24.10 2.37 -3.62
N ARG A 283 -24.09 3.70 -3.78
CA ARG A 283 -25.18 4.61 -3.34
C ARG A 283 -26.37 4.70 -4.30
N SER A 284 -26.13 4.78 -5.60
CA SER A 284 -27.17 4.77 -6.65
C SER A 284 -27.39 3.35 -7.19
N ARG A 285 -28.51 3.06 -7.89
CA ARG A 285 -28.70 1.76 -8.58
C ARG A 285 -27.41 1.42 -9.33
N MET A 286 -26.69 0.41 -8.86
CA MET A 286 -25.27 0.19 -9.15
C MET A 286 -24.96 0.09 -10.66
N HIS A 287 -24.65 1.22 -11.29
CA HIS A 287 -24.03 1.27 -12.61
C HIS A 287 -22.51 1.35 -12.41
N LEU A 288 -21.89 0.19 -12.19
CA LEU A 288 -20.45 0.07 -11.90
C LEU A 288 -19.54 0.37 -13.11
N LYS A 289 -20.07 0.70 -14.29
CA LYS A 289 -19.26 0.91 -15.50
C LYS A 289 -18.14 1.94 -15.33
N GLU A 290 -18.36 2.98 -14.54
CA GLU A 290 -17.33 3.99 -14.24
C GLU A 290 -16.34 3.50 -13.16
N ALA A 291 -16.80 2.76 -12.14
CA ALA A 291 -15.92 2.13 -11.16
C ALA A 291 -15.01 1.08 -11.81
N ILE A 292 -15.48 0.40 -12.86
CA ILE A 292 -14.67 -0.52 -13.68
C ILE A 292 -13.44 0.20 -14.25
N GLU A 293 -13.62 1.41 -14.79
CA GLU A 293 -12.51 2.15 -15.38
C GLU A 293 -11.51 2.61 -14.30
N GLU A 294 -11.97 3.02 -13.12
CA GLU A 294 -11.08 3.34 -12.00
C GLU A 294 -10.35 2.10 -11.44
N ILE A 295 -11.02 0.95 -11.35
CA ILE A 295 -10.40 -0.33 -10.92
C ILE A 295 -9.37 -0.81 -11.94
N LYS A 296 -9.65 -0.65 -13.24
CA LYS A 296 -8.68 -0.93 -14.31
C LYS A 296 -7.49 0.02 -14.24
N ALA A 297 -7.73 1.31 -14.00
CA ALA A 297 -6.66 2.30 -13.80
C ALA A 297 -5.79 1.89 -12.62
N LEU A 298 -6.37 1.58 -11.45
CA LEU A 298 -5.64 1.04 -10.31
C LEU A 298 -4.82 -0.20 -10.68
N SER A 299 -5.43 -1.17 -11.35
CA SER A 299 -4.74 -2.42 -11.74
C SER A 299 -3.55 -2.14 -12.67
N LYS A 300 -3.67 -1.15 -13.56
CA LYS A 300 -2.58 -0.70 -14.44
C LYS A 300 -1.45 -0.06 -13.65
N GLU A 301 -1.75 0.87 -12.75
CA GLU A 301 -0.75 1.54 -11.91
C GLU A 301 -0.01 0.54 -11.01
N VAL A 302 -0.73 -0.39 -10.38
CA VAL A 302 -0.13 -1.46 -9.57
C VAL A 302 0.76 -2.38 -10.42
N SER A 303 0.35 -2.67 -11.66
CA SER A 303 1.17 -3.49 -12.57
C SER A 303 2.45 -2.78 -13.01
N ALA A 304 2.39 -1.47 -13.25
CA ALA A 304 3.57 -0.65 -13.53
C ALA A 304 4.54 -0.68 -12.35
N ALA A 305 4.03 -0.40 -11.15
CA ALA A 305 4.82 -0.42 -9.92
C ALA A 305 5.45 -1.81 -9.63
N LYS A 306 4.74 -2.91 -9.90
CA LYS A 306 5.29 -4.28 -9.80
C LYS A 306 6.39 -4.55 -10.81
N LYS A 307 6.29 -4.02 -12.02
CA LYS A 307 7.31 -4.19 -13.06
C LYS A 307 8.61 -3.48 -12.66
N THR A 308 8.52 -2.24 -12.19
CA THR A 308 9.68 -1.45 -11.74
C THR A 308 10.29 -2.04 -10.48
N LYS A 309 9.47 -2.50 -9.53
CA LYS A 309 9.94 -3.28 -8.38
C LYS A 309 10.81 -4.45 -8.82
N LYS A 310 10.35 -5.25 -9.80
CA LYS A 310 11.11 -6.40 -10.28
C LYS A 310 12.48 -6.00 -10.87
N SER A 311 12.55 -4.91 -11.63
CA SER A 311 13.84 -4.42 -12.16
C SER A 311 14.81 -3.89 -11.09
N ILE A 312 14.33 -3.62 -9.88
CA ILE A 312 15.16 -3.23 -8.74
C ILE A 312 15.65 -4.48 -7.98
N GLU A 313 14.89 -5.57 -8.01
CA GLU A 313 15.20 -6.84 -7.33
C GLU A 313 16.13 -7.76 -8.16
N ASP A 314 16.03 -7.70 -9.49
CA ASP A 314 16.91 -8.40 -10.45
C ASP A 314 18.29 -7.70 -10.57
#